data_AF-A0A7G8ZLX0-F1
#
_entry.id   AF-A0A7G8ZLX0-F1
#
_cell.length_a   1.000
_cell.length_b   1.000
_cell.length_c   1.000
_cell.angle_alpha   90.00
_cell.angle_beta   90.00
_cell.angle_gamma   90.00
#
_symmetry.space_group_name_H-M   'P 1'
#
loop_
_entity.id
_entity.type
_entity.pdbx_description
1 polymer ?
#
loop_
_entity_poly.entity_id
_entity_poly.type
_entity_poly.pdbx_seq_one_letter_code
_entity_poly.pdbx_strand_id
1 'polypeptide(L)'
;MKTALIISVSALALVACSDETASDSGDIQITRVDEATAASALEALHLANSGDGAVSWDSRTFDDGTYTFTGLTFTFPDSGDDLEAVEDDGTKSQDTGEAETMDENSGGSGNNTLTAATMTLAAPRFDESGNVVFDRLSIDDILVGENDDAFDGSIDRFLIEQPNASMASAVALGFSGESDIDVEMDQDRWTYGLFAIEGLNISGTEDGNNFAVSLGRLAIDDLAEYTIGRFELMDFAIEGTDDEIGIIDFRLDEMSADAIGQAITYPFVAQFALMNAALSDETPNDDVTDVPELPEDFDPLDAYESATIRGLSANVGGITVQLDSLTANVDDNGNEVRYVSEMTPLIIAPDTDYALGAQMAMGLGMLNYSQLEFVSEGASVYERDTDRAYTDGENYFAMRDGFRVEIESDMTGLMAYSLAAMQMGYTMDEPSPEQIMTLLEPLVLNSFVFRLEDQSLMDRALTAASAMQGMSKEQLRNQAGAMIALGTMGAPAEIPRALLTEFSTAMTSFIANGGSVEVRMTPDAPVSVAELVAQAEAGNLDYEAMGISITAIPAEGDE
;
A
#
# COMPACT_ATOMS: atom_id res chain seq x y z
N MET A 1 13.05 22.02 5.49
CA MET A 1 12.45 22.90 4.47
C MET A 1 11.99 22.12 3.23
N LYS A 2 12.86 21.38 2.52
CA LYS A 2 12.47 20.56 1.34
C LYS A 2 11.60 19.33 1.68
N THR A 3 11.79 18.73 2.85
CA THR A 3 11.01 17.58 3.35
C THR A 3 9.56 17.94 3.70
N ALA A 4 9.29 19.19 4.10
CA ALA A 4 7.96 19.64 4.49
C ALA A 4 7.02 19.81 3.28
N LEU A 5 7.54 20.28 2.13
CA LEU A 5 6.74 20.53 0.93
C LEU A 5 6.25 19.23 0.26
N ILE A 6 7.12 18.22 0.22
CA ILE A 6 6.82 16.86 -0.28
C ILE A 6 5.79 16.17 0.63
N ILE A 7 5.84 16.41 1.94
CA ILE A 7 4.87 15.90 2.91
C ILE A 7 3.52 16.63 2.76
N SER A 8 3.48 17.94 2.49
CA SER A 8 2.22 18.69 2.37
C SER A 8 1.41 18.37 1.11
N VAL A 9 2.03 18.09 -0.04
CA VAL A 9 1.29 17.62 -1.24
C VAL A 9 0.82 16.17 -1.08
N SER A 10 1.60 15.35 -0.39
CA SER A 10 1.23 13.97 -0.03
C SER A 10 0.08 13.95 1.00
N ALA A 11 0.08 14.87 1.97
CA ALA A 11 -0.98 15.02 2.96
C ALA A 11 -2.30 15.49 2.33
N LEU A 12 -2.26 16.37 1.32
CA LEU A 12 -3.46 16.80 0.59
C LEU A 12 -4.08 15.70 -0.28
N ALA A 13 -3.30 14.71 -0.73
CA ALA A 13 -3.81 13.56 -1.48
C ALA A 13 -4.27 12.38 -0.58
N LEU A 14 -3.94 12.40 0.72
CA LEU A 14 -4.19 11.29 1.66
C LEU A 14 -5.34 11.52 2.65
N VAL A 15 -5.99 12.69 2.64
CA VAL A 15 -6.94 13.13 3.70
C VAL A 15 -8.42 13.02 3.30
N ALA A 16 -8.76 12.41 2.17
CA ALA A 16 -10.14 12.34 1.71
C ALA A 16 -10.71 10.91 1.68
N CYS A 17 -11.50 10.54 2.70
CA CYS A 17 -12.42 9.39 2.69
C CYS A 17 -13.56 9.68 3.68
N SER A 18 -14.79 9.93 3.21
CA SER A 18 -16.03 9.99 4.03
C SER A 18 -17.28 10.58 3.30
N ASP A 19 -18.46 10.67 3.95
CA ASP A 19 -19.81 10.16 3.59
C ASP A 19 -20.72 10.71 2.44
N GLU A 20 -21.42 9.75 1.82
CA GLU A 20 -22.67 9.66 1.00
C GLU A 20 -22.82 10.16 -0.47
N THR A 21 -23.32 9.20 -1.28
CA THR A 21 -23.97 9.23 -2.62
C THR A 21 -23.15 9.45 -3.91
N ALA A 22 -23.06 8.36 -4.67
CA ALA A 22 -22.45 8.22 -5.99
C ALA A 22 -23.11 9.00 -7.13
N SER A 23 -22.32 9.47 -8.10
CA SER A 23 -22.81 9.72 -9.46
C SER A 23 -21.76 9.43 -10.54
N ASP A 24 -22.03 8.37 -11.31
CA ASP A 24 -21.63 8.09 -12.71
C ASP A 24 -20.86 9.24 -13.41
N SER A 25 -19.56 9.02 -13.64
CA SER A 25 -18.61 9.91 -14.33
C SER A 25 -18.88 10.06 -15.85
N GLY A 26 -20.10 10.46 -16.19
CA GLY A 26 -20.46 11.05 -17.48
C GLY A 26 -20.26 12.55 -17.46
N ASP A 27 -19.91 13.16 -18.61
CA ASP A 27 -19.82 14.62 -18.87
C ASP A 27 -20.52 15.46 -17.80
N ILE A 28 -19.77 15.96 -16.81
CA ILE A 28 -20.34 16.69 -15.68
C ILE A 28 -21.15 17.85 -16.22
N GLN A 29 -22.45 17.80 -15.96
CA GLN A 29 -23.36 18.87 -16.30
C GLN A 29 -23.10 20.03 -15.33
N ILE A 30 -22.33 21.02 -15.78
CA ILE A 30 -22.12 22.25 -15.00
C ILE A 30 -23.47 22.92 -14.73
N THR A 31 -23.75 23.13 -13.45
CA THR A 31 -24.92 23.79 -12.93
C THR A 31 -24.94 25.21 -13.44
N ARG A 32 -26.04 25.59 -14.09
CA ARG A 32 -26.19 26.95 -14.61
C ARG A 32 -26.42 27.92 -13.45
N VAL A 33 -25.47 28.84 -13.26
CA VAL A 33 -25.58 29.96 -12.32
C VAL A 33 -25.45 31.30 -13.04
N ASP A 34 -26.15 32.33 -12.56
CA ASP A 34 -25.94 33.69 -13.04
C ASP A 34 -24.77 34.36 -12.31
N GLU A 35 -24.23 35.42 -12.91
CA GLU A 35 -23.06 36.13 -12.37
C GLU A 35 -23.31 36.71 -10.97
N ALA A 36 -24.54 37.16 -10.69
CA ALA A 36 -24.88 37.74 -9.40
C ALA A 36 -24.81 36.70 -8.28
N THR A 37 -25.34 35.50 -8.53
CA THR A 37 -25.28 34.36 -7.61
C THR A 37 -23.84 33.92 -7.41
N ALA A 38 -23.10 33.77 -8.51
CA ALA A 38 -21.72 33.30 -8.49
C ALA A 38 -20.77 34.28 -7.79
N ALA A 39 -20.99 35.59 -7.94
CA ALA A 39 -20.19 36.63 -7.31
C ALA A 39 -20.30 36.62 -5.77
N SER A 40 -21.47 36.31 -5.21
CA SER A 40 -21.63 36.21 -3.75
C SER A 40 -20.90 34.98 -3.19
N ALA A 41 -20.87 33.87 -3.92
CA ALA A 41 -20.11 32.69 -3.51
C ALA A 41 -18.59 32.92 -3.61
N LEU A 42 -18.10 33.67 -4.61
CA LEU A 42 -16.70 34.05 -4.69
C LEU A 42 -16.20 34.84 -3.47
N GLU A 43 -17.06 35.65 -2.85
CA GLU A 43 -16.71 36.39 -1.63
C GLU A 43 -16.45 35.44 -0.47
N ALA A 44 -17.27 34.39 -0.31
CA ALA A 44 -17.05 33.35 0.68
C ALA A 44 -15.82 32.47 0.40
N LEU A 45 -15.38 32.39 -0.86
CA LEU A 45 -14.15 31.69 -1.25
C LEU A 45 -12.89 32.57 -1.16
N HIS A 46 -13.00 33.82 -0.70
CA HIS A 46 -11.88 34.78 -0.69
C HIS A 46 -11.32 35.06 -2.11
N LEU A 47 -12.14 34.91 -3.15
CA LEU A 47 -11.78 35.10 -4.55
C LEU A 47 -12.51 36.30 -5.20
N ALA A 48 -13.16 37.14 -4.39
CA ALA A 48 -13.87 38.33 -4.86
C ALA A 48 -12.92 39.43 -5.37
N ASN A 49 -11.79 39.66 -4.69
CA ASN A 49 -10.76 40.61 -5.13
C ASN A 49 -9.36 39.98 -5.06
N SER A 50 -8.50 40.36 -6.01
CA SER A 50 -7.14 39.83 -6.12
C SER A 50 -6.30 40.27 -4.91
N GLY A 51 -5.69 39.29 -4.23
CA GLY A 51 -4.88 39.52 -3.03
C GLY A 51 -5.67 39.62 -1.72
N ASP A 52 -6.99 39.37 -1.76
CA ASP A 52 -7.78 39.16 -0.53
C ASP A 52 -7.50 37.73 -0.03
N GLY A 53 -6.44 37.55 0.77
CA GLY A 53 -6.05 36.24 1.32
C GLY A 53 -4.74 35.70 0.74
N ALA A 54 -4.66 34.39 0.54
CA ALA A 54 -3.47 33.71 0.02
C ALA A 54 -3.30 33.77 -1.50
N VAL A 55 -4.34 34.20 -2.24
CA VAL A 55 -4.36 34.13 -3.71
C VAL A 55 -4.45 35.52 -4.33
N SER A 56 -3.58 35.78 -5.31
CA SER A 56 -3.66 36.94 -6.20
C SER A 56 -3.64 36.52 -7.66
N TRP A 57 -4.20 37.35 -8.54
CA TRP A 57 -4.31 37.12 -9.98
C TRP A 57 -4.28 38.43 -10.79
N ASP A 58 -3.90 38.35 -12.06
CA ASP A 58 -3.85 39.49 -12.99
C ASP A 58 -5.21 39.86 -13.57
N SER A 59 -6.02 38.86 -13.92
CA SER A 59 -7.33 39.09 -14.54
C SER A 59 -8.34 38.00 -14.18
N ARG A 60 -9.63 38.35 -14.24
CA ARG A 60 -10.77 37.45 -14.01
C ARG A 60 -11.85 37.69 -15.06
N THR A 61 -12.41 36.63 -15.61
CA THR A 61 -13.59 36.65 -16.49
C THR A 61 -14.68 35.74 -15.97
N PHE A 62 -15.93 36.03 -16.33
CA PHE A 62 -17.08 35.16 -16.07
C PHE A 62 -17.79 34.86 -17.40
N ASP A 63 -17.96 33.58 -17.71
CA ASP A 63 -18.74 33.13 -18.86
C ASP A 63 -19.47 31.83 -18.53
N ASP A 64 -20.75 31.75 -18.92
CA ASP A 64 -21.65 30.60 -18.73
C ASP A 64 -21.53 29.88 -17.36
N GLY A 65 -21.53 30.65 -16.27
CA GLY A 65 -21.46 30.09 -14.91
C GLY A 65 -20.05 29.75 -14.42
N THR A 66 -19.01 30.03 -15.20
CA THR A 66 -17.62 29.71 -14.86
C THR A 66 -16.78 30.98 -14.71
N TYR A 67 -16.02 31.06 -13.62
CA TYR A 67 -14.96 32.04 -13.48
C TYR A 67 -13.63 31.49 -14.00
N THR A 68 -12.89 32.33 -14.71
CA THR A 68 -11.51 32.05 -15.13
C THR A 68 -10.61 33.14 -14.60
N PHE A 69 -9.58 32.75 -13.86
CA PHE A 69 -8.52 33.60 -13.33
C PHE A 69 -7.22 33.32 -14.10
N THR A 70 -6.40 34.33 -14.33
CA THR A 70 -5.13 34.19 -15.06
C THR A 70 -4.01 34.91 -14.34
N GLY A 71 -2.80 34.31 -14.39
CA GLY A 71 -1.59 34.86 -13.76
C GLY A 71 -1.68 34.79 -12.25
N LEU A 72 -1.90 33.59 -11.71
CA LEU A 72 -2.11 33.38 -10.28
C LEU A 72 -0.79 33.34 -9.52
N THR A 73 -0.82 33.84 -8.29
CA THR A 73 0.23 33.66 -7.28
C THR A 73 -0.42 33.29 -5.95
N PHE A 74 -0.02 32.13 -5.44
CA PHE A 74 -0.39 31.61 -4.13
C PHE A 74 0.72 31.89 -3.14
N THR A 75 0.38 32.40 -1.97
CA THR A 75 1.32 32.73 -0.88
C THR A 75 0.96 31.93 0.34
N PHE A 76 1.88 31.11 0.82
CA PHE A 76 1.70 30.32 2.02
C PHE A 76 2.53 30.92 3.16
N PRO A 77 1.99 30.94 4.40
CA PRO A 77 2.79 31.32 5.56
C PRO A 77 3.99 30.37 5.68
N ASP A 78 5.16 30.92 5.98
CA ASP A 78 6.34 30.10 6.26
C ASP A 78 6.08 29.30 7.54
N SER A 79 6.04 27.98 7.42
CA SER A 79 5.90 27.06 8.56
C SER A 79 7.23 26.95 9.32
N GLY A 80 7.88 28.08 9.57
CA GLY A 80 9.14 28.16 10.29
C GLY A 80 8.87 27.88 11.76
N ASP A 81 9.13 26.64 12.18
CA ASP A 81 9.36 26.17 13.55
C ASP A 81 9.18 27.23 14.67
N ASP A 82 7.94 27.39 15.15
CA ASP A 82 7.65 27.75 16.55
C ASP A 82 7.43 26.45 17.37
N LEU A 83 8.17 25.39 17.04
CA LEU A 83 8.47 24.33 17.99
C LEU A 83 9.42 24.95 19.02
N GLU A 84 8.86 25.70 19.99
CA GLU A 84 9.60 26.15 21.16
C GLU A 84 10.28 24.91 21.75
N ALA A 85 11.61 24.87 21.61
CA ALA A 85 12.44 23.92 22.32
C ALA A 85 12.04 24.02 23.79
N VAL A 86 11.41 22.97 24.31
CA VAL A 86 11.19 22.80 25.74
C VAL A 86 12.53 23.04 26.41
N GLU A 87 12.68 24.19 27.07
CA GLU A 87 13.87 24.51 27.85
C GLU A 87 13.97 23.43 28.93
N ASP A 88 14.80 22.43 28.69
CA ASP A 88 15.22 21.45 29.69
C ASP A 88 15.96 22.22 30.80
N ASP A 89 15.22 22.45 31.89
CA ASP A 89 15.75 22.88 33.18
C ASP A 89 16.72 21.82 33.72
N GLY A 90 17.97 21.97 33.28
CA GLY A 90 19.05 22.05 34.22
C GLY A 90 19.98 20.84 34.25
N THR A 91 21.11 20.96 33.57
CA THR A 91 22.41 20.65 34.21
C THR A 91 23.53 21.44 33.55
N LYS A 92 24.21 22.27 34.34
CA LYS A 92 25.45 22.96 33.94
C LYS A 92 26.57 21.94 33.77
N SER A 93 27.10 21.79 32.56
CA SER A 93 28.43 21.23 32.34
C SER A 93 29.27 22.22 31.52
N GLN A 94 30.29 22.80 32.18
CA GLN A 94 31.42 23.42 31.51
C GLN A 94 32.28 22.31 30.89
N ASP A 95 32.60 22.34 29.59
CA ASP A 95 34.01 22.35 29.15
C ASP A 95 34.19 22.63 27.65
N THR A 96 35.04 23.63 27.38
CA THR A 96 36.00 23.81 26.28
C THR A 96 35.70 23.28 24.86
N GLY A 97 35.41 24.23 23.97
CA GLY A 97 36.42 24.67 22.99
C GLY A 97 36.53 23.89 21.69
N GLU A 98 35.78 24.32 20.68
CA GLU A 98 36.26 24.70 19.34
C GLU A 98 35.09 25.34 18.59
N ALA A 99 35.20 26.65 18.34
CA ALA A 99 34.18 27.42 17.65
C ALA A 99 34.39 27.23 16.14
N GLU A 100 33.74 26.22 15.58
CA GLU A 100 33.33 26.30 14.17
C GLU A 100 32.13 27.22 14.12
N THR A 101 32.33 28.41 13.55
CA THR A 101 31.25 29.32 13.21
C THR A 101 30.42 28.66 12.12
N MET A 102 29.36 27.95 12.53
CA MET A 102 28.22 27.71 11.65
C MET A 102 27.75 29.07 11.15
N ASP A 103 27.73 29.22 9.83
CA ASP A 103 27.24 30.38 9.12
C ASP A 103 25.73 30.46 9.33
N GLU A 104 25.31 31.11 10.42
CA GLU A 104 23.94 31.57 10.68
C GLU A 104 23.58 32.67 9.66
N ASN A 105 23.49 32.29 8.39
CA ASN A 105 22.99 33.17 7.34
C ASN A 105 22.20 32.40 6.29
N SER A 106 21.15 31.71 6.75
CA SER A 106 19.97 31.39 5.93
C SER A 106 18.69 31.81 6.66
N GLY A 107 18.69 33.02 7.23
CA GLY A 107 17.49 33.68 7.77
C GLY A 107 16.64 34.31 6.66
N GLY A 108 16.28 33.52 5.65
CA GLY A 108 15.31 33.90 4.65
C GLY A 108 13.91 33.58 5.15
N SER A 109 13.32 34.48 5.94
CA SER A 109 11.87 34.55 6.18
C SER A 109 11.17 34.94 4.86
N GLY A 110 11.20 34.04 3.88
CA GLY A 110 10.53 34.20 2.59
C GLY A 110 9.25 33.41 2.63
N ASN A 111 8.11 34.06 2.43
CA ASN A 111 6.86 33.35 2.17
C ASN A 111 7.08 32.40 0.99
N ASN A 112 6.68 31.14 1.13
CA ASN A 112 6.70 30.21 0.01
C ASN A 112 5.64 30.66 -0.99
N THR A 113 6.06 30.83 -2.24
CA THR A 113 5.19 31.26 -3.33
C THR A 113 5.13 30.19 -4.41
N LEU A 114 3.94 30.02 -4.96
CA LEU A 114 3.65 29.12 -6.07
C LEU A 114 2.87 29.93 -7.11
N THR A 115 3.19 29.75 -8.38
CA THR A 115 2.51 30.44 -9.48
C THR A 115 1.68 29.46 -10.29
N ALA A 116 0.61 29.92 -10.93
CA ALA A 116 -0.16 29.11 -11.86
C ALA A 116 -0.65 29.96 -13.02
N ALA A 117 -0.73 29.40 -14.24
CA ALA A 117 -1.17 30.16 -15.39
C ALA A 117 -2.67 30.49 -15.32
N THR A 118 -3.49 29.48 -15.01
CA THR A 118 -4.95 29.60 -15.04
C THR A 118 -5.60 28.87 -13.87
N MET A 119 -6.70 29.43 -13.36
CA MET A 119 -7.62 28.72 -12.46
C MET A 119 -9.03 28.88 -12.99
N THR A 120 -9.79 27.79 -13.06
CA THR A 120 -11.22 27.81 -13.40
C THR A 120 -12.04 27.32 -12.23
N LEU A 121 -13.13 28.04 -11.95
CA LEU A 121 -14.09 27.70 -10.91
C LEU A 121 -15.49 27.71 -11.51
N ALA A 122 -16.07 26.53 -11.67
CA ALA A 122 -17.36 26.34 -12.31
C ALA A 122 -18.49 26.29 -11.29
N ALA A 123 -19.54 27.07 -11.57
CA ALA A 123 -20.78 27.12 -10.82
C ALA A 123 -20.67 27.39 -9.30
N PRO A 124 -19.82 28.32 -8.82
CA PRO A 124 -19.79 28.63 -7.40
C PRO A 124 -21.13 29.22 -6.96
N ARG A 125 -21.67 28.72 -5.85
CA ARG A 125 -22.99 29.10 -5.32
C ARG A 125 -23.10 28.75 -3.84
N PHE A 126 -24.19 29.18 -3.22
CA PHE A 126 -24.60 28.67 -1.92
C PHE A 126 -25.61 27.53 -2.11
N ASP A 127 -25.48 26.47 -1.31
CA ASP A 127 -26.50 25.42 -1.18
C ASP A 127 -27.72 25.91 -0.37
N GLU A 128 -28.70 25.04 -0.16
CA GLU A 128 -29.91 25.37 0.63
C GLU A 128 -29.60 25.66 2.11
N SER A 129 -28.48 25.15 2.61
CA SER A 129 -28.00 25.31 3.98
C SER A 129 -27.14 26.57 4.16
N GLY A 130 -26.82 27.27 3.08
CA GLY A 130 -25.99 28.48 3.09
C GLY A 130 -24.48 28.19 3.07
N ASN A 131 -24.06 26.96 2.74
CA ASN A 131 -22.66 26.62 2.55
C ASN A 131 -22.22 26.92 1.12
N VAL A 132 -20.96 27.26 0.93
CA VAL A 132 -20.40 27.44 -0.41
C VAL A 132 -20.14 26.09 -1.07
N VAL A 133 -20.55 25.94 -2.32
CA VAL A 133 -20.33 24.76 -3.16
C VAL A 133 -19.99 25.18 -4.58
N PHE A 134 -19.33 24.31 -5.33
CA PHE A 134 -18.99 24.50 -6.74
C PHE A 134 -18.97 23.15 -7.46
N ASP A 135 -19.04 23.15 -8.78
CA ASP A 135 -19.06 21.89 -9.55
C ASP A 135 -17.67 21.46 -9.99
N ARG A 136 -16.75 22.41 -10.20
CA ARG A 136 -15.37 22.13 -10.60
C ARG A 136 -14.42 23.23 -10.16
N LEU A 137 -13.26 22.84 -9.66
CA LEU A 137 -12.09 23.69 -9.51
C LEU A 137 -10.94 23.04 -10.31
N SER A 138 -10.36 23.77 -11.26
CA SER A 138 -9.14 23.38 -11.97
C SER A 138 -8.08 24.46 -11.81
N ILE A 139 -6.84 24.08 -11.54
CA ILE A 139 -5.68 24.97 -11.54
C ILE A 139 -4.67 24.36 -12.52
N ASP A 140 -4.29 25.12 -13.54
CA ASP A 140 -3.48 24.65 -14.66
C ASP A 140 -2.12 25.37 -14.69
N ASP A 141 -1.09 24.65 -15.12
CA ASP A 141 0.30 25.08 -15.26
C ASP A 141 0.87 25.68 -13.95
N ILE A 142 0.84 24.88 -12.88
CA ILE A 142 1.39 25.25 -11.57
C ILE A 142 2.92 25.12 -11.59
N LEU A 143 3.63 26.13 -11.08
CA LEU A 143 5.09 26.16 -10.96
C LEU A 143 5.51 26.35 -9.50
N VAL A 144 6.51 25.56 -9.08
CA VAL A 144 7.04 25.50 -7.72
C VAL A 144 8.55 25.68 -7.78
N GLY A 145 9.11 26.53 -6.93
CA GLY A 145 10.57 26.70 -6.87
C GLY A 145 11.16 27.61 -7.95
N GLU A 146 10.37 28.44 -8.65
CA GLU A 146 10.87 29.37 -9.70
C GLU A 146 12.03 30.30 -9.26
N ASN A 147 12.26 30.44 -7.95
CA ASN A 147 13.33 31.27 -7.37
C ASN A 147 14.41 30.45 -6.62
N ASP A 148 14.42 29.12 -6.74
CA ASP A 148 15.41 28.23 -6.12
C ASP A 148 16.27 27.56 -7.21
N ASP A 149 17.55 27.93 -7.29
CA ASP A 149 18.50 27.35 -8.24
C ASP A 149 18.74 25.84 -8.01
N ALA A 150 18.35 25.29 -6.85
CA ALA A 150 18.56 23.90 -6.47
C ALA A 150 17.31 23.02 -6.63
N PHE A 151 16.15 23.58 -6.98
CA PHE A 151 14.87 22.88 -7.01
C PHE A 151 13.91 23.53 -8.03
N ASP A 152 13.40 22.74 -8.97
CA ASP A 152 12.39 23.16 -9.94
C ASP A 152 11.27 22.13 -9.98
N GLY A 153 10.02 22.58 -10.01
CA GLY A 153 8.86 21.71 -10.02
C GLY A 153 7.67 22.31 -10.75
N SER A 154 6.87 21.44 -11.38
CA SER A 154 5.63 21.82 -12.04
C SER A 154 4.54 20.78 -11.83
N ILE A 155 3.29 21.22 -11.91
CA ILE A 155 2.10 20.37 -12.01
C ILE A 155 1.27 20.91 -13.17
N ASP A 156 1.00 20.08 -14.17
CA ASP A 156 0.25 20.49 -15.36
C ASP A 156 -1.20 20.85 -14.99
N ARG A 157 -1.82 20.04 -14.12
CA ARG A 157 -3.18 20.30 -13.64
C ARG A 157 -3.44 19.73 -12.25
N PHE A 158 -4.16 20.52 -11.45
CA PHE A 158 -4.90 20.08 -10.28
C PHE A 158 -6.39 20.21 -10.54
N LEU A 159 -7.19 19.19 -10.19
CA LEU A 159 -8.62 19.14 -10.48
C LEU A 159 -9.40 18.56 -9.31
N ILE A 160 -10.49 19.24 -8.93
CA ILE A 160 -11.53 18.74 -8.05
C ILE A 160 -12.89 18.92 -8.73
N GLU A 161 -13.73 17.90 -8.70
CA GLU A 161 -15.08 17.92 -9.26
C GLU A 161 -16.13 17.49 -8.25
N GLN A 162 -17.26 18.19 -8.25
CA GLN A 162 -18.40 17.95 -7.38
C GLN A 162 -18.03 17.75 -5.89
N PRO A 163 -17.14 18.56 -5.29
CA PRO A 163 -16.87 18.43 -3.87
C PRO A 163 -18.14 18.78 -3.09
N ASN A 164 -18.35 18.07 -1.98
CA ASN A 164 -19.39 18.48 -1.05
C ASN A 164 -19.04 19.79 -0.32
N ALA A 165 -19.99 20.29 0.48
CA ALA A 165 -19.85 21.56 1.20
C ALA A 165 -18.62 21.59 2.15
N SER A 166 -18.30 20.46 2.79
CA SER A 166 -17.16 20.36 3.70
C SER A 166 -15.84 20.53 2.96
N MET A 167 -15.64 19.79 1.86
CA MET A 167 -14.43 19.90 1.03
C MET A 167 -14.35 21.27 0.34
N ALA A 168 -15.46 21.81 -0.15
CA ALA A 168 -15.49 23.15 -0.72
C ALA A 168 -15.08 24.24 0.29
N SER A 169 -15.47 24.07 1.56
CA SER A 169 -15.07 24.96 2.66
C SER A 169 -13.59 24.81 3.01
N ALA A 170 -13.04 23.59 2.98
CA ALA A 170 -11.60 23.35 3.14
C ALA A 170 -10.78 24.08 2.08
N VAL A 171 -11.22 24.01 0.82
CA VAL A 171 -10.61 24.75 -0.29
C VAL A 171 -10.71 26.26 -0.07
N ALA A 172 -11.85 26.76 0.40
CA ALA A 172 -12.05 28.17 0.73
C ALA A 172 -11.06 28.67 1.80
N LEU A 173 -10.85 27.86 2.85
CA LEU A 173 -9.88 28.15 3.91
C LEU A 173 -8.46 28.21 3.33
N GLY A 174 -8.09 27.29 2.44
CA GLY A 174 -6.81 27.35 1.74
C GLY A 174 -6.59 28.66 0.98
N PHE A 175 -7.64 29.24 0.38
CA PHE A 175 -7.56 30.53 -0.30
C PHE A 175 -7.54 31.73 0.65
N SER A 176 -8.10 31.60 1.85
CA SER A 176 -8.11 32.68 2.84
C SER A 176 -6.70 33.05 3.34
N GLY A 177 -5.77 32.08 3.37
CA GLY A 177 -4.44 32.24 3.94
C GLY A 177 -4.40 32.30 5.46
N GLU A 178 -5.52 32.00 6.13
CA GLU A 178 -5.58 31.85 7.58
C GLU A 178 -4.93 30.52 8.00
N SER A 179 -4.00 30.57 8.96
CA SER A 179 -3.26 29.41 9.48
C SER A 179 -3.84 28.82 10.76
N ASP A 180 -4.80 29.49 11.40
CA ASP A 180 -5.49 28.99 12.59
C ASP A 180 -6.56 27.97 12.16
N ILE A 181 -6.12 26.72 11.98
CA ILE A 181 -6.98 25.55 11.71
C ILE A 181 -7.56 25.04 13.05
N ASP A 182 -8.10 25.94 13.87
CA ASP A 182 -8.99 25.58 15.00
C ASP A 182 -10.42 25.25 14.51
N VAL A 183 -10.62 25.23 13.18
CA VAL A 183 -11.81 24.64 12.60
C VAL A 183 -11.66 23.14 12.81
N GLU A 184 -12.47 22.56 13.70
CA GLU A 184 -12.78 21.12 13.69
C GLU A 184 -13.26 20.78 12.29
N MET A 185 -12.32 20.48 11.40
CA MET A 185 -12.62 19.97 10.09
C MET A 185 -13.12 18.57 10.37
N ASP A 186 -14.43 18.40 10.20
CA ASP A 186 -15.10 17.11 10.09
C ASP A 186 -14.59 16.48 8.77
N GLN A 187 -13.29 16.13 8.75
CA GLN A 187 -12.56 15.48 7.65
C GLN A 187 -13.16 14.10 7.37
N ASP A 188 -13.87 13.58 8.36
CA ASP A 188 -14.75 12.42 8.32
C ASP A 188 -16.05 12.68 7.53
N ARG A 189 -16.13 13.73 6.67
CA ARG A 189 -17.22 13.92 5.67
C ARG A 189 -16.82 14.51 4.31
N TRP A 190 -15.73 14.09 3.66
CA TRP A 190 -15.37 14.57 2.31
C TRP A 190 -15.79 13.60 1.21
N THR A 191 -16.76 14.02 0.39
CA THR A 191 -17.10 13.39 -0.89
C THR A 191 -16.79 14.28 -2.07
N TYR A 192 -16.48 13.65 -3.19
CA TYR A 192 -16.29 14.30 -4.49
C TYR A 192 -16.48 13.30 -5.65
N GLY A 193 -16.76 13.83 -6.84
CA GLY A 193 -16.80 13.03 -8.07
C GLY A 193 -15.42 12.73 -8.64
N LEU A 194 -14.48 13.69 -8.55
CA LEU A 194 -13.10 13.46 -8.99
C LEU A 194 -12.13 14.33 -8.18
N PHE A 195 -11.00 13.75 -7.80
CA PHE A 195 -9.78 14.44 -7.40
C PHE A 195 -8.66 13.97 -8.32
N ALA A 196 -7.93 14.89 -8.97
CA ALA A 196 -6.79 14.53 -9.81
C ALA A 196 -5.63 15.53 -9.74
N ILE A 197 -4.43 14.97 -9.83
CA ILE A 197 -3.17 15.68 -10.08
C ILE A 197 -2.58 15.09 -11.37
N GLU A 198 -2.29 15.93 -12.35
CA GLU A 198 -1.75 15.53 -13.66
C GLU A 198 -0.41 16.23 -13.91
N GLY A 199 0.53 15.48 -14.49
CA GLY A 199 1.81 16.01 -14.96
C GLY A 199 2.69 16.62 -13.87
N LEU A 200 2.75 15.99 -12.69
CA LEU A 200 3.69 16.40 -11.66
C LEU A 200 5.11 16.06 -12.13
N ASN A 201 6.00 17.06 -12.12
CA ASN A 201 7.41 16.92 -12.43
C ASN A 201 8.20 17.73 -11.42
N ILE A 202 9.12 17.09 -10.70
CA ILE A 202 10.02 17.73 -9.74
C ILE A 202 11.43 17.32 -10.10
N SER A 203 12.37 18.25 -10.08
CA SER A 203 13.79 17.94 -10.21
C SER A 203 14.63 18.87 -9.35
N GLY A 204 15.81 18.40 -8.95
CA GLY A 204 16.68 19.20 -8.13
C GLY A 204 18.03 18.58 -7.92
N THR A 205 18.83 19.28 -7.11
CA THR A 205 20.13 18.80 -6.66
C THR A 205 20.24 18.89 -5.15
N GLU A 206 20.76 17.84 -4.53
CA GLU A 206 21.03 17.77 -3.09
C GLU A 206 22.41 17.15 -2.89
N ASP A 207 23.30 17.86 -2.20
CA ASP A 207 24.69 17.42 -1.95
C ASP A 207 25.49 17.00 -3.21
N GLY A 208 25.15 17.57 -4.36
CA GLY A 208 25.77 17.27 -5.66
C GLY A 208 25.14 16.09 -6.41
N ASN A 209 24.15 15.43 -5.80
CA ASN A 209 23.35 14.38 -6.41
C ASN A 209 22.11 14.98 -7.07
N ASN A 210 21.82 14.54 -8.29
CA ASN A 210 20.60 14.93 -8.98
C ASN A 210 19.47 13.99 -8.60
N PHE A 211 18.26 14.52 -8.50
CA PHE A 211 17.04 13.73 -8.43
C PHE A 211 15.98 14.32 -9.35
N ALA A 212 15.09 13.46 -9.83
CA ALA A 212 13.89 13.81 -10.54
C ALA A 212 12.76 12.86 -10.10
N VAL A 213 11.55 13.41 -9.96
CA VAL A 213 10.33 12.68 -9.68
C VAL A 213 9.31 13.13 -10.72
N SER A 214 8.67 12.19 -11.41
CA SER A 214 7.56 12.49 -12.31
C SER A 214 6.36 11.61 -12.03
N LEU A 215 5.18 12.12 -12.32
CA LEU A 215 3.91 11.42 -12.21
C LEU A 215 3.00 11.92 -13.34
N GLY A 216 2.56 11.02 -14.21
CA GLY A 216 1.64 11.35 -15.28
C GLY A 216 0.27 11.73 -14.73
N ARG A 217 -0.29 10.89 -13.85
CA ARG A 217 -1.59 11.14 -13.22
C ARG A 217 -1.74 10.42 -11.89
N LEU A 218 -2.28 11.10 -10.89
CA LEU A 218 -2.88 10.51 -9.71
C LEU A 218 -4.35 10.93 -9.70
N ALA A 219 -5.27 9.99 -9.63
CA ALA A 219 -6.70 10.27 -9.62
C ALA A 219 -7.47 9.35 -8.66
N ILE A 220 -8.49 9.92 -8.03
CA ILE A 220 -9.51 9.22 -7.25
C ILE A 220 -10.85 9.66 -7.82
N ASP A 221 -11.58 8.73 -8.41
CA ASP A 221 -12.93 8.94 -8.93
C ASP A 221 -13.97 8.41 -7.93
N ASP A 222 -15.07 9.14 -7.80
CA ASP A 222 -16.25 8.80 -7.00
C ASP A 222 -15.91 8.40 -5.56
N LEU A 223 -15.30 9.33 -4.82
CA LEU A 223 -15.09 9.16 -3.39
C LEU A 223 -16.41 9.34 -2.64
N ALA A 224 -16.86 8.27 -1.99
CA ALA A 224 -17.95 8.26 -1.01
C ALA A 224 -17.41 7.90 0.38
N GLU A 225 -18.30 7.53 1.32
CA GLU A 225 -17.93 7.30 2.73
C GLU A 225 -16.76 6.35 2.93
N TYR A 226 -17.02 5.15 2.46
CA TYR A 226 -16.20 3.99 2.65
C TYR A 226 -16.00 3.30 1.30
N THR A 227 -16.17 4.03 0.21
CA THR A 227 -15.96 3.48 -1.13
C THR A 227 -15.28 4.49 -2.02
N ILE A 228 -14.42 3.99 -2.90
CA ILE A 228 -13.81 4.73 -4.00
C ILE A 228 -14.22 4.04 -5.28
N GLY A 229 -14.84 4.77 -6.22
CA GLY A 229 -15.20 4.20 -7.51
C GLY A 229 -13.99 3.75 -8.32
N ARG A 230 -12.91 4.55 -8.33
CA ARG A 230 -11.63 4.18 -8.95
C ARG A 230 -10.45 4.92 -8.32
N PHE A 231 -9.35 4.22 -8.12
CA PHE A 231 -8.04 4.78 -7.85
C PHE A 231 -7.12 4.55 -9.05
N GLU A 232 -6.33 5.56 -9.41
CA GLU A 232 -5.39 5.48 -10.52
C GLU A 232 -4.09 6.26 -10.21
N LEU A 233 -2.95 5.63 -10.45
CA LEU A 233 -1.62 6.21 -10.43
C LEU A 233 -0.88 5.77 -11.70
N MET A 234 -0.52 6.72 -12.56
CA MET A 234 0.02 6.49 -13.90
C MET A 234 1.36 7.17 -14.09
N ASP A 235 2.25 6.49 -14.82
CA ASP A 235 3.56 7.00 -15.25
C ASP A 235 4.38 7.62 -14.10
N PHE A 236 4.40 6.94 -12.94
CA PHE A 236 5.19 7.39 -11.81
C PHE A 236 6.65 6.97 -11.99
N ALA A 237 7.56 7.91 -11.83
CA ALA A 237 8.99 7.64 -11.90
C ALA A 237 9.79 8.45 -10.87
N ILE A 238 10.85 7.84 -10.37
CA ILE A 238 11.88 8.47 -9.56
C ILE A 238 13.22 8.13 -10.21
N GLU A 239 13.99 9.15 -10.57
CA GLU A 239 15.34 9.00 -11.13
C GLU A 239 16.31 9.78 -10.25
N GLY A 240 17.48 9.22 -9.99
CA GLY A 240 18.49 9.87 -9.17
C GLY A 240 19.79 9.12 -9.09
N THR A 241 20.75 9.75 -8.44
CA THR A 241 22.05 9.15 -8.13
C THR A 241 22.38 9.39 -6.67
N ASP A 242 23.02 8.43 -6.04
CA ASP A 242 23.57 8.55 -4.70
C ASP A 242 25.02 8.03 -4.70
N ASP A 243 25.89 8.67 -3.93
CA ASP A 243 27.33 8.34 -3.92
C ASP A 243 27.61 6.95 -3.30
N GLU A 244 26.76 6.46 -2.40
CA GLU A 244 26.90 5.16 -1.74
C GLU A 244 26.15 4.06 -2.50
N ILE A 245 24.91 4.36 -2.91
CA ILE A 245 23.99 3.38 -3.52
C ILE A 245 24.19 3.30 -5.04
N GLY A 246 24.60 4.39 -5.70
CA GLY A 246 24.74 4.48 -7.15
C GLY A 246 23.46 4.98 -7.82
N ILE A 247 23.06 4.34 -8.93
CA ILE A 247 21.82 4.69 -9.62
C ILE A 247 20.60 4.35 -8.76
N ILE A 248 19.61 5.24 -8.79
CA ILE A 248 18.26 5.01 -8.28
C ILE A 248 17.32 5.33 -9.45
N ASP A 249 16.73 4.31 -10.04
CA ASP A 249 15.72 4.46 -11.09
C ASP A 249 14.52 3.60 -10.70
N PHE A 250 13.36 4.20 -10.53
CA PHE A 250 12.11 3.52 -10.25
C PHE A 250 11.07 4.03 -11.23
N ARG A 251 10.32 3.14 -11.84
CA ARG A 251 9.24 3.44 -12.78
C ARG A 251 8.07 2.51 -12.51
N LEU A 252 6.86 3.04 -12.67
CA LEU A 252 5.60 2.33 -12.56
C LEU A 252 4.65 2.93 -13.60
N ASP A 253 4.28 2.13 -14.60
CA ASP A 253 3.41 2.59 -15.69
C ASP A 253 1.97 2.79 -15.18
N GLU A 254 1.46 1.85 -14.39
CA GLU A 254 0.09 1.89 -13.86
C GLU A 254 -0.01 1.18 -12.52
N MET A 255 -0.71 1.81 -11.57
CA MET A 255 -1.35 1.16 -10.44
C MET A 255 -2.80 1.65 -10.39
N SER A 256 -3.76 0.75 -10.47
CA SER A 256 -5.17 1.08 -10.51
C SER A 256 -6.00 0.07 -9.74
N ALA A 257 -7.14 0.52 -9.21
CA ALA A 257 -8.15 -0.34 -8.63
C ALA A 257 -9.54 0.26 -8.86
N ASP A 258 -10.52 -0.59 -9.17
CA ASP A 258 -11.90 -0.21 -9.42
C ASP A 258 -12.82 -0.74 -8.31
N ALA A 259 -13.87 0.01 -8.00
CA ALA A 259 -14.89 -0.27 -7.00
C ALA A 259 -14.30 -0.71 -5.65
N ILE A 260 -13.39 0.10 -5.10
CA ILE A 260 -12.78 -0.15 -3.79
C ILE A 260 -13.84 0.03 -2.71
N GLY A 261 -14.07 -1.02 -1.94
CA GLY A 261 -15.13 -1.11 -0.95
C GLY A 261 -14.68 -0.86 0.50
N GLN A 262 -15.62 -1.08 1.41
CA GLN A 262 -15.45 -0.74 2.83
C GLN A 262 -14.34 -1.53 3.52
N ALA A 263 -14.07 -2.77 3.07
CA ALA A 263 -13.06 -3.61 3.68
C ALA A 263 -11.64 -3.03 3.58
N ILE A 264 -11.40 -2.16 2.59
CA ILE A 264 -10.13 -1.46 2.40
C ILE A 264 -10.17 -0.07 3.02
N THR A 265 -11.21 0.72 2.74
CA THR A 265 -11.27 2.14 3.14
C THR A 265 -11.48 2.34 4.64
N TYR A 266 -12.34 1.53 5.28
CA TYR A 266 -12.69 1.71 6.69
C TYR A 266 -11.47 1.59 7.62
N PRO A 267 -10.57 0.60 7.49
CA PRO A 267 -9.34 0.55 8.28
C PRO A 267 -8.45 1.79 8.16
N PHE A 268 -8.37 2.41 6.98
CA PHE A 268 -7.64 3.65 6.82
C PHE A 268 -8.32 4.79 7.59
N VAL A 269 -9.63 4.97 7.41
CA VAL A 269 -10.39 6.00 8.13
C VAL A 269 -10.25 5.83 9.66
N ALA A 270 -10.41 4.61 10.16
CA ALA A 270 -10.23 4.31 11.58
C ALA A 270 -8.81 4.62 12.07
N GLN A 271 -7.78 4.26 11.30
CA GLN A 271 -6.38 4.53 11.66
C GLN A 271 -6.06 6.02 11.66
N PHE A 272 -6.64 6.79 10.74
CA PHE A 272 -6.50 8.25 10.71
C PHE A 272 -7.19 8.91 11.90
N ALA A 273 -8.40 8.48 12.26
CA ALA A 273 -9.09 8.95 13.46
C ALA A 273 -8.25 8.68 14.73
N LEU A 274 -7.67 7.48 14.84
CA LEU A 274 -6.74 7.12 15.92
C LEU A 274 -5.49 8.00 15.95
N MET A 275 -4.88 8.26 14.79
CA MET A 275 -3.70 9.11 14.69
C MET A 275 -4.02 10.57 15.03
N ASN A 276 -5.17 11.09 14.59
CA ASN A 276 -5.61 12.44 14.90
C ASN A 276 -5.86 12.60 16.41
N ALA A 277 -6.54 11.64 17.03
CA ALA A 277 -6.72 11.62 18.48
C ALA A 277 -5.38 11.62 19.23
N ALA A 278 -4.42 10.78 18.79
CA ALA A 278 -3.09 10.69 19.40
C ALA A 278 -2.22 11.95 19.23
N LEU A 279 -2.47 12.75 18.20
CA LEU A 279 -1.78 14.02 17.94
C LEU A 279 -2.46 15.22 18.62
N SER A 280 -3.66 15.05 19.18
CA SER A 280 -4.37 16.11 19.89
C SER A 280 -3.85 16.26 21.32
N ASP A 281 -3.38 17.45 21.69
CA ASP A 281 -2.84 17.77 23.03
C ASP A 281 -3.90 17.68 24.16
N GLU A 282 -5.18 17.49 23.82
CA GLU A 282 -6.31 17.57 24.75
C GLU A 282 -6.83 16.21 25.24
N THR A 283 -6.43 15.07 24.64
CA THR A 283 -6.87 13.74 25.09
C THR A 283 -5.69 12.92 25.65
N PRO A 284 -5.71 12.55 26.94
CA PRO A 284 -4.82 11.49 27.43
C PRO A 284 -5.07 10.21 26.61
N ASN A 285 -4.00 9.51 26.20
CA ASN A 285 -4.02 8.25 25.44
C ASN A 285 -5.00 7.16 25.92
N ASP A 286 -5.59 7.29 27.10
CA ASP A 286 -6.52 6.33 27.69
C ASP A 286 -8.01 6.56 27.31
N ASP A 287 -8.34 7.63 26.57
CA ASP A 287 -9.72 8.04 26.24
C ASP A 287 -9.95 8.22 24.72
N VAL A 288 -9.33 7.35 23.91
CA VAL A 288 -9.57 7.32 22.46
C VAL A 288 -10.98 6.73 22.20
N THR A 289 -12.00 7.58 22.27
CA THR A 289 -13.42 7.20 22.08
C THR A 289 -13.92 7.36 20.66
N ASP A 290 -13.14 7.98 19.78
CA ASP A 290 -13.61 8.49 18.49
C ASP A 290 -13.20 7.60 17.30
N VAL A 291 -13.01 6.29 17.55
CA VAL A 291 -12.94 5.33 16.44
C VAL A 291 -14.34 5.27 15.82
N PRO A 292 -14.50 5.45 14.50
CA PRO A 292 -15.77 5.26 13.83
C PRO A 292 -16.38 3.91 14.23
N GLU A 293 -17.70 3.85 14.42
CA GLU A 293 -18.36 2.57 14.60
C GLU A 293 -18.34 1.81 13.27
N LEU A 294 -18.15 0.49 13.32
CA LEU A 294 -18.28 -0.35 12.12
C LEU A 294 -19.67 -0.17 11.51
N PRO A 295 -19.78 0.13 10.20
CA PRO A 295 -21.07 0.26 9.52
C PRO A 295 -21.95 -0.96 9.75
N GLU A 296 -23.26 -0.75 9.92
CA GLU A 296 -24.21 -1.87 10.17
C GLU A 296 -24.23 -2.91 9.03
N ASP A 297 -23.91 -2.46 7.81
CA ASP A 297 -23.85 -3.24 6.58
C ASP A 297 -22.42 -3.56 6.12
N PHE A 298 -21.43 -3.38 7.00
CA PHE A 298 -20.03 -3.66 6.69
C PHE A 298 -19.84 -5.10 6.19
N ASP A 299 -19.26 -5.24 5.01
CA ASP A 299 -18.90 -6.51 4.40
C ASP A 299 -17.38 -6.59 4.23
N PRO A 300 -16.66 -7.44 5.00
CA PRO A 300 -15.21 -7.57 4.87
C PRO A 300 -14.77 -8.22 3.54
N LEU A 301 -15.69 -8.68 2.70
CA LEU A 301 -15.40 -9.16 1.35
C LEU A 301 -15.47 -8.06 0.30
N ASP A 302 -16.09 -6.91 0.64
CA ASP A 302 -16.20 -5.73 -0.22
C ASP A 302 -14.89 -4.95 -0.20
N ALA A 303 -13.86 -5.49 -0.86
CA ALA A 303 -12.53 -4.90 -0.91
C ALA A 303 -12.28 -4.09 -2.19
N TYR A 304 -12.48 -4.70 -3.35
CA TYR A 304 -12.34 -4.10 -4.69
C TYR A 304 -12.97 -5.04 -5.73
N GLU A 305 -13.37 -4.53 -6.89
CA GLU A 305 -13.77 -5.37 -8.05
C GLU A 305 -12.55 -5.78 -8.88
N SER A 306 -11.63 -4.83 -9.12
CA SER A 306 -10.42 -5.04 -9.91
C SER A 306 -9.25 -4.28 -9.29
N ALA A 307 -8.05 -4.86 -9.37
CA ALA A 307 -6.80 -4.20 -9.00
C ALA A 307 -5.69 -4.61 -9.96
N THR A 308 -4.87 -3.65 -10.39
CA THR A 308 -3.83 -3.83 -11.40
C THR A 308 -2.57 -3.04 -11.01
N ILE A 309 -1.41 -3.66 -11.19
CA ILE A 309 -0.09 -3.03 -11.19
C ILE A 309 0.61 -3.45 -12.48
N ARG A 310 1.15 -2.50 -13.26
CA ARG A 310 1.83 -2.80 -14.54
C ARG A 310 3.10 -1.99 -14.72
N GLY A 311 4.05 -2.61 -15.42
CA GLY A 311 5.27 -1.93 -15.87
C GLY A 311 6.13 -1.41 -14.72
N LEU A 312 6.16 -2.10 -13.58
CA LEU A 312 7.08 -1.74 -12.52
C LEU A 312 8.50 -2.11 -12.95
N SER A 313 9.41 -1.15 -12.89
CA SER A 313 10.83 -1.32 -13.18
C SER A 313 11.65 -0.51 -12.19
N ALA A 314 12.51 -1.17 -11.43
CA ALA A 314 13.42 -0.52 -10.50
C ALA A 314 14.87 -0.96 -10.78
N ASN A 315 15.82 -0.05 -10.62
CA ASN A 315 17.26 -0.31 -10.61
C ASN A 315 17.89 0.48 -9.44
N VAL A 316 18.32 -0.24 -8.41
CA VAL A 316 18.97 0.34 -7.24
C VAL A 316 20.37 -0.25 -7.13
N GLY A 317 21.38 0.56 -7.42
CA GLY A 317 22.78 0.15 -7.38
C GLY A 317 23.16 -1.01 -8.32
N GLY A 318 22.34 -1.28 -9.34
CA GLY A 318 22.49 -2.41 -10.26
C GLY A 318 21.74 -3.68 -9.87
N ILE A 319 20.87 -3.67 -8.87
CA ILE A 319 19.86 -4.72 -8.72
C ILE A 319 18.61 -4.23 -9.46
N THR A 320 18.24 -4.93 -10.53
CA THR A 320 17.03 -4.63 -11.27
C THR A 320 15.87 -5.49 -10.80
N VAL A 321 14.70 -4.89 -10.68
CA VAL A 321 13.42 -5.55 -10.39
C VAL A 321 12.44 -5.11 -11.46
N GLN A 322 11.84 -6.05 -12.18
CA GLN A 322 10.86 -5.77 -13.23
C GLN A 322 9.62 -6.61 -12.98
N LEU A 323 8.44 -6.03 -13.06
CA LEU A 323 7.16 -6.74 -12.99
C LEU A 323 6.33 -6.29 -14.19
N ASP A 324 6.00 -7.24 -15.06
CA ASP A 324 5.17 -6.97 -16.25
C ASP A 324 3.75 -6.59 -15.81
N SER A 325 3.11 -7.46 -15.03
CA SER A 325 1.82 -7.13 -14.40
C SER A 325 1.50 -7.99 -13.18
N LEU A 326 0.79 -7.40 -12.22
CA LEU A 326 0.05 -8.08 -11.18
C LEU A 326 -1.41 -7.65 -11.31
N THR A 327 -2.32 -8.61 -11.43
CA THR A 327 -3.76 -8.34 -11.52
C THR A 327 -4.51 -9.15 -10.47
N ALA A 328 -5.57 -8.57 -9.92
CA ALA A 328 -6.52 -9.24 -9.05
C ALA A 328 -7.93 -8.81 -9.45
N ASN A 329 -8.87 -9.75 -9.49
CA ASN A 329 -10.26 -9.52 -9.86
C ASN A 329 -11.17 -10.26 -8.88
N VAL A 330 -12.30 -9.64 -8.56
CA VAL A 330 -13.33 -10.18 -7.69
C VAL A 330 -14.64 -10.19 -8.45
N ASP A 331 -15.25 -11.37 -8.58
CA ASP A 331 -16.59 -11.54 -9.16
C ASP A 331 -17.55 -11.92 -8.02
N ASP A 332 -18.42 -10.98 -7.63
CA ASP A 332 -19.45 -11.19 -6.62
C ASP A 332 -20.84 -11.27 -7.27
N ASN A 333 -21.47 -12.44 -7.16
CA ASN A 333 -22.83 -12.66 -7.66
C ASN A 333 -23.91 -12.62 -6.55
N GLY A 334 -23.54 -12.20 -5.35
CA GLY A 334 -24.37 -12.04 -4.16
C GLY A 334 -24.43 -13.26 -3.24
N ASN A 335 -24.17 -14.48 -3.75
CA ASN A 335 -24.07 -15.69 -2.92
C ASN A 335 -22.65 -16.26 -2.87
N GLU A 336 -21.90 -16.04 -3.94
CA GLU A 336 -20.54 -16.53 -4.12
C GLU A 336 -19.66 -15.37 -4.56
N VAL A 337 -18.49 -15.26 -3.94
CA VAL A 337 -17.45 -14.30 -4.27
C VAL A 337 -16.24 -15.08 -4.79
N ARG A 338 -15.83 -14.82 -6.03
CA ARG A 338 -14.67 -15.47 -6.65
C ARG A 338 -13.51 -14.49 -6.75
N TYR A 339 -12.37 -14.85 -6.17
CA TYR A 339 -11.13 -14.09 -6.28
C TYR A 339 -10.21 -14.77 -7.29
N VAL A 340 -9.66 -14.00 -8.24
CA VAL A 340 -8.66 -14.47 -9.19
C VAL A 340 -7.51 -13.47 -9.23
N SER A 341 -6.28 -13.95 -9.09
CA SER A 341 -5.07 -13.13 -9.16
C SER A 341 -4.01 -13.78 -10.04
N GLU A 342 -3.26 -12.97 -10.78
CA GLU A 342 -2.17 -13.41 -11.64
C GLU A 342 -1.00 -12.42 -11.56
N MET A 343 0.22 -12.94 -11.42
CA MET A 343 1.47 -12.18 -11.51
C MET A 343 2.29 -12.69 -12.70
N THR A 344 2.44 -11.85 -13.71
CA THR A 344 3.26 -12.11 -14.90
C THR A 344 4.52 -11.26 -14.85
N PRO A 345 5.63 -11.85 -15.31
CA PRO A 345 6.71 -12.26 -14.42
C PRO A 345 7.32 -11.11 -13.62
N LEU A 346 7.63 -11.38 -12.35
CA LEU A 346 8.53 -10.59 -11.53
C LEU A 346 9.97 -11.08 -11.74
N ILE A 347 10.79 -10.30 -12.43
CA ILE A 347 12.18 -10.58 -12.73
C ILE A 347 13.09 -9.78 -11.80
N ILE A 348 14.02 -10.48 -11.15
CA ILE A 348 15.11 -9.85 -10.39
C ILE A 348 16.44 -10.21 -11.07
N ALA A 349 17.15 -9.22 -11.59
CA ALA A 349 18.38 -9.44 -12.35
C ALA A 349 19.51 -8.50 -11.92
N PRO A 350 20.78 -8.91 -12.10
CA PRO A 350 21.92 -8.04 -11.88
C PRO A 350 22.23 -7.20 -13.13
N ASP A 351 22.49 -5.92 -12.92
CA ASP A 351 23.18 -5.05 -13.86
C ASP A 351 24.67 -4.96 -13.47
N THR A 352 25.52 -5.60 -14.26
CA THR A 352 26.95 -5.73 -13.97
C THR A 352 27.75 -4.45 -14.17
N ASP A 353 27.14 -3.39 -14.71
CA ASP A 353 27.78 -2.09 -14.84
C ASP A 353 27.94 -1.39 -13.47
N TYR A 354 27.23 -1.88 -12.44
CA TYR A 354 27.29 -1.37 -11.07
C TYR A 354 27.79 -2.42 -10.07
N ALA A 355 28.33 -1.95 -8.94
CA ALA A 355 29.04 -2.80 -7.98
C ALA A 355 28.14 -3.84 -7.29
N LEU A 356 26.93 -3.43 -6.86
CA LEU A 356 26.00 -4.33 -6.18
C LEU A 356 25.42 -5.35 -7.18
N GLY A 357 25.09 -4.92 -8.41
CA GLY A 357 24.70 -5.82 -9.48
C GLY A 357 25.80 -6.84 -9.84
N ALA A 358 27.07 -6.43 -9.94
CA ALA A 358 28.18 -7.35 -10.15
C ALA A 358 28.34 -8.38 -9.01
N GLN A 359 28.12 -7.96 -7.75
CA GLN A 359 28.13 -8.87 -6.60
C GLN A 359 26.98 -9.88 -6.67
N MET A 360 25.77 -9.43 -7.02
CA MET A 360 24.63 -10.31 -7.22
C MET A 360 24.87 -11.30 -8.37
N ALA A 361 25.42 -10.84 -9.49
CA ALA A 361 25.77 -11.69 -10.63
C ALA A 361 26.73 -12.82 -10.24
N MET A 362 27.71 -12.55 -9.38
CA MET A 362 28.59 -13.60 -8.85
C MET A 362 27.80 -14.62 -8.01
N GLY A 363 26.91 -14.17 -7.12
CA GLY A 363 26.09 -15.04 -6.29
C GLY A 363 25.13 -15.92 -7.09
N LEU A 364 24.40 -15.32 -8.04
CA LEU A 364 23.53 -16.04 -8.96
C LEU A 364 24.31 -17.01 -9.84
N GLY A 365 25.46 -16.58 -10.36
CA GLY A 365 26.33 -17.41 -11.19
C GLY A 365 26.85 -18.65 -10.48
N MET A 366 27.07 -18.61 -9.16
CA MET A 366 27.41 -19.80 -8.37
C MET A 366 26.30 -20.86 -8.39
N LEU A 367 25.04 -20.44 -8.46
CA LEU A 367 23.86 -21.30 -8.60
C LEU A 367 23.46 -21.49 -10.08
N ASN A 368 24.27 -21.00 -11.01
CA ASN A 368 24.05 -21.03 -12.45
C ASN A 368 22.78 -20.26 -12.91
N TYR A 369 22.37 -19.23 -12.16
CA TYR A 369 21.32 -18.29 -12.57
C TYR A 369 21.93 -17.04 -13.22
N SER A 370 21.23 -16.49 -14.20
CA SER A 370 21.48 -15.13 -14.71
C SER A 370 20.52 -14.11 -14.09
N GLN A 371 19.30 -14.54 -13.78
CA GLN A 371 18.23 -13.77 -13.15
C GLN A 371 17.34 -14.73 -12.37
N LEU A 372 16.48 -14.19 -11.52
CA LEU A 372 15.39 -14.89 -10.88
C LEU A 372 14.09 -14.42 -11.53
N GLU A 373 13.20 -15.35 -11.85
CA GLU A 373 11.90 -15.03 -12.46
C GLU A 373 10.80 -15.70 -11.66
N PHE A 374 9.88 -14.90 -11.12
CA PHE A 374 8.77 -15.36 -10.30
C PHE A 374 7.45 -15.15 -11.04
N VAL A 375 6.55 -16.11 -10.89
CA VAL A 375 5.18 -16.07 -11.40
C VAL A 375 4.23 -16.60 -10.34
N SER A 376 3.00 -16.12 -10.33
CA SER A 376 1.96 -16.68 -9.48
C SER A 376 0.60 -16.62 -10.15
N GLU A 377 -0.24 -17.57 -9.78
CA GLU A 377 -1.66 -17.60 -10.13
C GLU A 377 -2.40 -18.04 -8.88
N GLY A 378 -3.57 -17.48 -8.64
CA GLY A 378 -4.40 -17.82 -7.50
C GLY A 378 -5.86 -17.68 -7.86
N ALA A 379 -6.65 -18.68 -7.48
CA ALA A 379 -8.09 -18.63 -7.60
C ALA A 379 -8.75 -19.24 -6.36
N SER A 380 -9.67 -18.50 -5.75
CA SER A 380 -10.44 -18.94 -4.60
C SER A 380 -11.90 -18.51 -4.73
N VAL A 381 -12.75 -19.25 -4.03
CA VAL A 381 -14.19 -19.02 -3.96
C VAL A 381 -14.59 -18.93 -2.50
N TYR A 382 -15.43 -17.95 -2.19
CA TYR A 382 -16.09 -17.80 -0.90
C TYR A 382 -17.62 -17.94 -1.08
N GLU A 383 -18.22 -18.91 -0.39
CA GLU A 383 -19.66 -19.15 -0.34
C GLU A 383 -20.27 -18.48 0.91
N ARG A 384 -21.11 -17.46 0.72
CA ARG A 384 -21.72 -16.66 1.81
C ARG A 384 -22.66 -17.48 2.68
N ASP A 385 -23.50 -18.32 2.08
CA ASP A 385 -24.51 -19.13 2.79
C ASP A 385 -23.91 -20.11 3.81
N THR A 386 -22.71 -20.62 3.53
CA THR A 386 -22.03 -21.64 4.35
C THR A 386 -20.79 -21.11 5.05
N ASP A 387 -20.45 -19.82 4.87
CA ASP A 387 -19.19 -19.22 5.32
C ASP A 387 -17.98 -20.10 4.95
N ARG A 388 -17.90 -20.52 3.68
CA ARG A 388 -16.88 -21.48 3.22
C ARG A 388 -15.97 -20.86 2.17
N ALA A 389 -14.67 -20.89 2.40
CA ALA A 389 -13.64 -20.47 1.48
C ALA A 389 -12.86 -21.68 0.97
N TYR A 390 -12.68 -21.81 -0.35
CA TYR A 390 -11.86 -22.88 -0.92
C TYR A 390 -11.10 -22.43 -2.17
N THR A 391 -9.99 -23.10 -2.47
CA THR A 391 -9.23 -22.92 -3.71
C THR A 391 -9.98 -23.52 -4.91
N ASP A 392 -10.12 -22.77 -6.01
CA ASP A 392 -10.77 -23.24 -7.25
C ASP A 392 -9.90 -23.03 -8.48
N GLY A 393 -9.13 -24.07 -8.85
CA GLY A 393 -8.22 -24.05 -9.99
C GLY A 393 -6.77 -23.99 -9.57
N GLU A 394 -5.95 -23.30 -10.36
CA GLU A 394 -4.52 -23.13 -10.08
C GLU A 394 -4.32 -22.16 -8.91
N ASN A 395 -3.45 -22.54 -7.97
CA ASN A 395 -3.03 -21.67 -6.88
C ASN A 395 -1.57 -21.96 -6.52
N TYR A 396 -0.67 -21.20 -7.13
CA TYR A 396 0.77 -21.42 -7.03
C TYR A 396 1.58 -20.13 -7.01
N PHE A 397 2.77 -20.25 -6.43
CA PHE A 397 3.87 -19.30 -6.56
C PHE A 397 5.11 -20.07 -7.01
N ALA A 398 5.75 -19.65 -8.09
CA ALA A 398 6.88 -20.36 -8.66
C ALA A 398 8.04 -19.42 -8.99
N MET A 399 9.25 -19.89 -8.71
CA MET A 399 10.48 -19.36 -9.30
C MET A 399 10.82 -20.24 -10.50
N ARG A 400 10.74 -19.70 -11.71
CA ARG A 400 11.07 -20.46 -12.94
C ARG A 400 12.48 -21.03 -12.85
N ASP A 401 12.63 -22.27 -13.33
CA ASP A 401 13.85 -23.07 -13.20
C ASP A 401 14.33 -23.22 -11.75
N GLY A 402 13.45 -23.09 -10.77
CA GLY A 402 13.78 -23.05 -9.35
C GLY A 402 12.94 -24.01 -8.55
N PHE A 403 11.75 -23.55 -8.19
CA PHE A 403 10.77 -24.30 -7.42
C PHE A 403 9.36 -23.81 -7.75
N ARG A 404 8.37 -24.63 -7.42
CA ARG A 404 6.96 -24.26 -7.43
C ARG A 404 6.30 -24.66 -6.12
N VAL A 405 5.62 -23.72 -5.48
CA VAL A 405 4.80 -23.94 -4.29
C VAL A 405 3.36 -23.86 -4.70
N GLU A 406 2.57 -24.84 -4.29
CA GLU A 406 1.12 -24.85 -4.49
C GLU A 406 0.42 -25.04 -3.16
N ILE A 407 -0.74 -24.38 -3.03
CA ILE A 407 -1.55 -24.40 -1.83
C ILE A 407 -3.00 -24.65 -2.25
N GLU A 408 -3.61 -25.68 -1.67
CA GLU A 408 -5.06 -25.88 -1.73
C GLU A 408 -5.59 -25.76 -0.31
N SER A 409 -6.64 -24.98 -0.11
CA SER A 409 -7.34 -24.90 1.16
C SER A 409 -8.84 -25.01 0.98
N ASP A 410 -9.50 -25.55 2.01
CA ASP A 410 -10.95 -25.57 2.17
C ASP A 410 -11.26 -25.37 3.64
N MET A 411 -11.84 -24.22 3.96
CA MET A 411 -12.09 -23.77 5.31
C MET A 411 -13.48 -23.18 5.43
N THR A 412 -14.05 -23.25 6.63
CA THR A 412 -15.31 -22.61 6.98
C THR A 412 -15.10 -21.65 8.16
N GLY A 413 -15.94 -20.63 8.30
CA GLY A 413 -15.88 -19.68 9.41
C GLY A 413 -14.95 -18.49 9.16
N LEU A 414 -14.55 -18.25 7.90
CA LEU A 414 -13.57 -17.22 7.57
C LEU A 414 -14.15 -15.82 7.80
N MET A 415 -15.42 -15.59 7.44
CA MET A 415 -16.09 -14.32 7.68
C MET A 415 -16.25 -14.04 9.18
N ALA A 416 -16.72 -15.03 9.93
CA ALA A 416 -16.84 -14.90 11.39
C ALA A 416 -15.48 -14.61 12.05
N TYR A 417 -14.41 -15.26 11.58
CA TYR A 417 -13.04 -14.97 12.00
C TYR A 417 -12.60 -13.55 11.65
N SER A 418 -12.76 -13.12 10.40
CA SER A 418 -12.31 -11.81 9.92
C SER A 418 -12.98 -10.66 10.67
N LEU A 419 -14.30 -10.74 10.90
CA LEU A 419 -15.04 -9.75 11.68
C LEU A 419 -14.55 -9.69 13.14
N ALA A 420 -14.32 -10.85 13.77
CA ALA A 420 -13.80 -10.91 15.12
C ALA A 420 -12.35 -10.38 15.21
N ALA A 421 -11.52 -10.66 14.19
CA ALA A 421 -10.13 -10.20 14.13
C ALA A 421 -10.05 -8.69 14.00
N MET A 422 -10.90 -8.13 13.12
CA MET A 422 -11.02 -6.70 12.90
C MET A 422 -11.46 -5.97 14.18
N GLN A 423 -12.52 -6.43 14.85
CA GLN A 423 -12.96 -5.85 16.13
C GLN A 423 -11.88 -5.91 17.22
N MET A 424 -11.12 -7.01 17.28
CA MET A 424 -10.03 -7.15 18.24
C MET A 424 -8.88 -6.19 17.94
N GLY A 425 -8.51 -6.01 16.67
CA GLY A 425 -7.44 -5.11 16.24
C GLY A 425 -7.70 -3.63 16.58
N TYR A 426 -8.96 -3.20 16.62
CA TYR A 426 -9.31 -1.83 17.02
C TYR A 426 -9.41 -1.62 18.53
N THR A 427 -9.65 -2.68 19.29
CA THR A 427 -9.97 -2.57 20.72
C THR A 427 -8.83 -3.01 21.63
N MET A 428 -7.75 -3.58 21.08
CA MET A 428 -6.66 -4.16 21.87
C MET A 428 -5.29 -3.93 21.22
N ASP A 429 -4.37 -3.35 21.99
CA ASP A 429 -2.96 -3.23 21.60
C ASP A 429 -2.24 -4.59 21.57
N GLU A 430 -2.56 -5.49 22.50
CA GLU A 430 -1.94 -6.83 22.58
C GLU A 430 -2.95 -7.89 23.07
N PRO A 431 -3.46 -8.77 22.19
CA PRO A 431 -4.42 -9.78 22.60
C PRO A 431 -3.75 -10.89 23.42
N SER A 432 -4.38 -11.26 24.54
CA SER A 432 -3.95 -12.40 25.36
C SER A 432 -4.09 -13.72 24.61
N PRO A 433 -3.34 -14.78 25.00
CA PRO A 433 -3.48 -16.10 24.39
C PRO A 433 -4.92 -16.64 24.38
N GLU A 434 -5.72 -16.38 25.43
CA GLU A 434 -7.12 -16.80 25.51
C GLU A 434 -8.00 -16.09 24.49
N GLN A 435 -7.72 -14.81 24.22
CA GLN A 435 -8.42 -14.02 23.21
C GLN A 435 -8.04 -14.48 21.79
N ILE A 436 -6.76 -14.78 21.55
CA ILE A 436 -6.31 -15.37 20.27
C ILE A 436 -7.01 -16.72 20.04
N MET A 437 -7.14 -17.56 21.07
CA MET A 437 -7.85 -18.83 20.94
C MET A 437 -9.34 -18.65 20.64
N THR A 438 -9.99 -17.68 21.30
CA THR A 438 -11.38 -17.32 21.03
C THR A 438 -11.55 -16.85 19.57
N LEU A 439 -10.58 -16.09 19.06
CA LEU A 439 -10.59 -15.61 17.69
C LEU A 439 -10.55 -16.76 16.68
N LEU A 440 -9.82 -17.83 16.97
CA LEU A 440 -9.70 -19.00 16.09
C LEU A 440 -10.89 -19.96 16.15
N GLU A 441 -11.80 -19.82 17.12
CA GLU A 441 -12.94 -20.73 17.30
C GLU A 441 -13.83 -20.90 16.06
N PRO A 442 -14.16 -19.82 15.30
CA PRO A 442 -15.03 -19.95 14.14
C PRO A 442 -14.39 -20.74 13.00
N LEU A 443 -13.05 -20.74 12.91
CA LEU A 443 -12.33 -21.38 11.82
C LEU A 443 -12.43 -22.90 11.92
N VAL A 444 -12.94 -23.51 10.87
CA VAL A 444 -13.04 -24.96 10.70
C VAL A 444 -12.27 -25.37 9.45
N LEU A 445 -11.35 -26.31 9.60
CA LEU A 445 -10.58 -26.87 8.50
C LEU A 445 -11.29 -28.10 7.92
N ASN A 446 -11.57 -28.06 6.62
CA ASN A 446 -12.09 -29.21 5.87
C ASN A 446 -10.96 -29.96 5.16
N SER A 447 -10.05 -29.24 4.50
CA SER A 447 -8.85 -29.81 3.91
C SER A 447 -7.75 -28.76 3.67
N PHE A 448 -6.51 -29.23 3.64
CA PHE A 448 -5.35 -28.42 3.30
C PHE A 448 -4.31 -29.28 2.55
N VAL A 449 -3.76 -28.73 1.48
CA VAL A 449 -2.66 -29.34 0.72
C VAL A 449 -1.59 -28.28 0.51
N PHE A 450 -0.35 -28.64 0.83
CA PHE A 450 0.83 -27.88 0.49
C PHE A 450 1.75 -28.75 -0.35
N ARG A 451 2.16 -28.26 -1.52
CA ARG A 451 3.08 -28.98 -2.41
C ARG A 451 4.27 -28.10 -2.75
N LEU A 452 5.48 -28.61 -2.51
CA LEU A 452 6.74 -27.99 -2.95
C LEU A 452 7.37 -28.88 -4.02
N GLU A 453 7.46 -28.37 -5.24
CA GLU A 453 8.15 -28.99 -6.37
C GLU A 453 9.53 -28.35 -6.56
N ASP A 454 10.57 -29.17 -6.67
CA ASP A 454 11.90 -28.74 -7.11
C ASP A 454 11.98 -28.75 -8.64
N GLN A 455 12.17 -27.58 -9.23
CA GLN A 455 12.29 -27.42 -10.69
C GLN A 455 13.74 -27.31 -11.16
N SER A 456 14.70 -27.07 -10.25
CA SER A 456 16.13 -27.42 -10.36
C SER A 456 16.97 -26.82 -9.23
N LEU A 457 16.36 -26.07 -8.30
CA LEU A 457 17.05 -25.38 -7.20
C LEU A 457 17.93 -26.33 -6.38
N MET A 458 17.45 -27.53 -6.07
CA MET A 458 18.19 -28.52 -5.29
C MET A 458 19.46 -28.97 -6.03
N ASP A 459 19.37 -29.32 -7.32
CA ASP A 459 20.55 -29.75 -8.07
C ASP A 459 21.56 -28.61 -8.26
N ARG A 460 21.09 -27.38 -8.48
CA ARG A 460 21.93 -26.18 -8.55
C ARG A 460 22.65 -25.92 -7.23
N ALA A 461 21.94 -25.94 -6.10
CA ALA A 461 22.51 -25.77 -4.78
C ALA A 461 23.56 -26.86 -4.46
N LEU A 462 23.27 -28.12 -4.79
CA LEU A 462 24.21 -29.23 -4.63
C LEU A 462 25.43 -29.09 -5.54
N THR A 463 25.28 -28.54 -6.75
CA THR A 463 26.40 -28.23 -7.65
C THR A 463 27.32 -27.19 -7.03
N ALA A 464 26.76 -26.08 -6.55
CA ALA A 464 27.50 -25.01 -5.91
C ALA A 464 28.22 -25.50 -4.64
N ALA A 465 27.51 -26.19 -3.75
CA ALA A 465 28.07 -26.76 -2.53
C ALA A 465 29.17 -27.80 -2.82
N SER A 466 29.00 -28.61 -3.87
CA SER A 466 30.01 -29.59 -4.31
C SER A 466 31.31 -28.89 -4.72
N ALA A 467 31.20 -27.79 -5.47
CA ALA A 467 32.35 -26.99 -5.88
C ALA A 467 33.06 -26.30 -4.67
N MET A 468 32.28 -25.81 -3.70
CA MET A 468 32.82 -25.14 -2.51
C MET A 468 33.47 -26.08 -1.50
N GLN A 469 32.85 -27.23 -1.23
CA GLN A 469 33.29 -28.16 -0.18
C GLN A 469 34.23 -29.25 -0.71
N GLY A 470 34.37 -29.38 -2.03
CA GLY A 470 35.17 -30.45 -2.65
C GLY A 470 34.59 -31.85 -2.45
N MET A 471 33.32 -31.94 -2.08
CA MET A 471 32.56 -33.20 -1.91
C MET A 471 31.73 -33.46 -3.17
N SER A 472 31.46 -34.73 -3.50
CA SER A 472 30.53 -35.02 -4.60
C SER A 472 29.09 -34.69 -4.21
N LYS A 473 28.24 -34.38 -5.20
CA LYS A 473 26.78 -34.19 -4.99
C LYS A 473 26.16 -35.36 -4.22
N GLU A 474 26.56 -36.59 -4.54
CA GLU A 474 26.08 -37.80 -3.88
C GLU A 474 26.45 -37.83 -2.38
N GLN A 475 27.67 -37.43 -2.03
CA GLN A 475 28.09 -37.32 -0.64
C GLN A 475 27.28 -36.26 0.12
N LEU A 476 26.99 -35.12 -0.53
CA LEU A 476 26.18 -34.05 0.05
C LEU A 476 24.71 -34.49 0.25
N ARG A 477 24.12 -35.19 -0.72
CA ARG A 477 22.78 -35.80 -0.59
C ARG A 477 22.72 -36.79 0.58
N ASN A 478 23.73 -37.66 0.68
CA ASN A 478 23.82 -38.62 1.79
C ASN A 478 23.97 -37.91 3.15
N GLN A 479 24.74 -36.82 3.21
CA GLN A 479 24.88 -36.01 4.42
C GLN A 479 23.55 -35.34 4.80
N ALA A 480 22.86 -34.73 3.84
CA ALA A 480 21.56 -34.09 4.05
C ALA A 480 20.51 -35.11 4.53
N GLY A 481 20.42 -36.28 3.88
CA GLY A 481 19.54 -37.37 4.33
C GLY A 481 19.89 -37.85 5.74
N ALA A 482 21.17 -37.97 6.08
CA ALA A 482 21.59 -38.30 7.44
C ALA A 482 21.20 -37.24 8.48
N MET A 483 21.24 -35.95 8.11
CA MET A 483 20.79 -34.86 8.98
C MET A 483 19.27 -34.90 9.21
N ILE A 484 18.46 -35.19 8.20
CA ILE A 484 17.02 -35.39 8.36
C ILE A 484 16.74 -36.59 9.30
N ALA A 485 17.45 -37.70 9.12
CA ALA A 485 17.32 -38.85 10.01
C ALA A 485 17.71 -38.50 11.45
N LEU A 486 18.80 -37.76 11.67
CA LEU A 486 19.19 -37.28 13.00
C LEU A 486 18.17 -36.30 13.60
N GLY A 487 17.63 -35.38 12.80
CA GLY A 487 16.62 -34.41 13.24
C GLY A 487 15.35 -35.08 13.72
N THR A 488 14.84 -36.06 12.97
CA THR A 488 13.65 -36.84 13.34
C THR A 488 13.86 -37.73 14.58
N MET A 489 15.10 -38.10 14.91
CA MET A 489 15.41 -38.77 16.18
C MET A 489 15.26 -37.84 17.40
N GLY A 490 15.46 -36.53 17.21
CA GLY A 490 15.31 -35.51 18.25
C GLY A 490 13.89 -34.94 18.36
N ALA A 491 12.96 -35.40 17.53
CA ALA A 491 11.58 -34.94 17.56
C ALA A 491 10.89 -35.27 18.90
N PRO A 492 9.99 -34.39 19.40
CA PRO A 492 9.20 -34.63 20.60
C PRO A 492 8.45 -35.97 20.55
N ALA A 493 8.19 -36.57 21.72
CA ALA A 493 7.57 -37.89 21.80
C ALA A 493 6.10 -37.89 21.39
N GLU A 494 5.48 -36.72 21.40
CA GLU A 494 4.10 -36.41 21.07
C GLU A 494 3.82 -36.58 19.57
N ILE A 495 4.84 -36.45 18.70
CA ILE A 495 4.70 -36.64 17.26
C ILE A 495 4.71 -38.14 16.90
N PRO A 496 3.71 -38.65 16.17
CA PRO A 496 3.63 -40.05 15.79
C PRO A 496 4.85 -40.50 15.00
N ARG A 497 5.39 -41.67 15.38
CA ARG A 497 6.54 -42.27 14.70
C ARG A 497 6.23 -42.59 13.23
N ALA A 498 4.97 -42.87 12.90
CA ALA A 498 4.52 -43.06 11.52
C ALA A 498 4.73 -41.79 10.69
N LEU A 499 4.22 -40.63 11.17
CA LEU A 499 4.38 -39.34 10.51
C LEU A 499 5.85 -38.91 10.39
N LEU A 500 6.67 -39.13 11.43
CA LEU A 500 8.11 -38.88 11.35
C LEU A 500 8.81 -39.77 10.31
N THR A 501 8.33 -41.00 10.14
CA THR A 501 8.84 -41.92 9.12
C THR A 501 8.43 -41.47 7.72
N GLU A 502 7.19 -41.01 7.53
CA GLU A 502 6.70 -40.42 6.29
C GLU A 502 7.50 -39.18 5.92
N PHE A 503 7.63 -38.22 6.84
CA PHE A 503 8.47 -37.04 6.66
C PHE A 503 9.91 -37.41 6.28
N SER A 504 10.55 -38.29 7.07
CA SER A 504 11.93 -38.70 6.80
C SER A 504 12.06 -39.36 5.42
N THR A 505 11.10 -40.21 5.04
CA THR A 505 11.10 -40.90 3.74
C THR A 505 10.88 -39.93 2.60
N ALA A 506 9.88 -39.06 2.71
CA ALA A 506 9.54 -38.06 1.69
C ALA A 506 10.70 -37.09 1.46
N MET A 507 11.23 -36.48 2.53
CA MET A 507 12.35 -35.55 2.44
C MET A 507 13.62 -36.22 1.91
N THR A 508 13.92 -37.45 2.33
CA THR A 508 15.08 -38.18 1.81
C THR A 508 14.92 -38.47 0.32
N SER A 509 13.72 -38.87 -0.13
CA SER A 509 13.43 -39.11 -1.54
C SER A 509 13.55 -37.83 -2.37
N PHE A 510 12.99 -36.73 -1.89
CA PHE A 510 13.07 -35.42 -2.53
C PHE A 510 14.53 -34.92 -2.66
N ILE A 511 15.33 -35.02 -1.59
CA ILE A 511 16.75 -34.65 -1.63
C ILE A 511 17.55 -35.56 -2.59
N ALA A 512 17.23 -36.85 -2.60
CA ALA A 512 17.95 -37.83 -3.41
C ALA A 512 17.63 -37.71 -4.90
N ASN A 513 16.36 -37.52 -5.23
CA ASN A 513 15.82 -37.72 -6.58
C ASN A 513 15.17 -36.46 -7.20
N GLY A 514 14.92 -35.39 -6.44
CA GLY A 514 14.07 -34.28 -6.87
C GLY A 514 12.58 -34.65 -6.85
N GLY A 515 11.78 -33.93 -7.64
CA GLY A 515 10.32 -34.09 -7.70
C GLY A 515 9.61 -33.14 -6.74
N SER A 516 8.55 -33.60 -6.08
CA SER A 516 7.76 -32.79 -5.16
C SER A 516 7.60 -33.45 -3.79
N VAL A 517 7.45 -32.63 -2.74
CA VAL A 517 6.96 -33.05 -1.43
C VAL A 517 5.57 -32.47 -1.24
N GLU A 518 4.62 -33.34 -0.90
CA GLU A 518 3.24 -32.96 -0.57
C GLU A 518 2.99 -33.21 0.92
N VAL A 519 2.47 -32.19 1.60
CA VAL A 519 1.88 -32.29 2.93
C VAL A 519 0.38 -32.10 2.76
N ARG A 520 -0.39 -33.12 3.12
CA ARG A 520 -1.85 -33.11 3.01
C ARG A 520 -2.45 -33.32 4.39
N MET A 521 -3.50 -32.56 4.70
CA MET A 521 -4.33 -32.70 5.88
C MET A 521 -5.79 -32.79 5.39
N THR A 522 -6.42 -33.93 5.62
CA THR A 522 -7.80 -34.20 5.18
C THR A 522 -8.49 -34.95 6.30
N PRO A 523 -8.97 -34.23 7.33
CA PRO A 523 -9.59 -34.85 8.48
C PRO A 523 -10.86 -35.61 8.08
N ASP A 524 -11.17 -36.70 8.80
CA ASP A 524 -12.35 -37.54 8.53
C ASP A 524 -13.67 -36.77 8.72
N ALA A 525 -13.65 -35.72 9.55
CA ALA A 525 -14.71 -34.75 9.75
C ALA A 525 -14.10 -33.35 9.89
N PRO A 526 -14.80 -32.27 9.53
CA PRO A 526 -14.29 -30.91 9.71
C PRO A 526 -13.83 -30.66 11.16
N VAL A 527 -12.65 -30.05 11.33
CA VAL A 527 -12.06 -29.83 12.67
C VAL A 527 -11.84 -28.34 12.93
N SER A 528 -12.21 -27.87 14.13
CA SER A 528 -11.96 -26.49 14.55
C SER A 528 -10.46 -26.22 14.69
N VAL A 529 -9.98 -25.10 14.15
CA VAL A 529 -8.58 -24.67 14.27
C VAL A 529 -8.21 -24.41 15.74
N ALA A 530 -9.11 -23.81 16.52
CA ALA A 530 -8.90 -23.63 17.96
C ALA A 530 -8.73 -24.98 18.68
N GLU A 531 -9.50 -25.99 18.30
CA GLU A 531 -9.35 -27.34 18.88
C GLU A 531 -7.99 -27.96 18.49
N LEU A 532 -7.54 -27.78 17.24
CA LEU A 532 -6.22 -28.25 16.80
C LEU A 532 -5.08 -27.64 17.62
N VAL A 533 -5.13 -26.33 17.83
CA VAL A 533 -4.11 -25.63 18.62
C VAL A 533 -4.13 -26.11 20.06
N ALA A 534 -5.31 -26.20 20.68
CA ALA A 534 -5.45 -26.69 22.05
C ALA A 534 -4.94 -28.13 22.22
N GLN A 535 -5.21 -29.00 21.24
CA GLN A 535 -4.71 -30.37 21.25
C GLN A 535 -3.19 -30.46 21.06
N ALA A 536 -2.64 -29.62 20.17
CA ALA A 536 -1.19 -29.55 19.94
C ALA A 536 -0.45 -29.09 21.21
N GLU A 537 -0.95 -28.05 21.89
CA GLU A 537 -0.37 -27.56 23.15
C GLU A 537 -0.46 -28.58 24.29
N ALA A 538 -1.57 -29.33 24.36
CA ALA A 538 -1.73 -30.41 25.32
C ALA A 538 -0.91 -31.67 24.98
N GLY A 539 -0.25 -31.70 23.81
CA GLY A 539 0.52 -32.85 23.34
C GLY A 539 -0.34 -34.08 23.06
N ASN A 540 -1.62 -33.90 22.73
CA ASN A 540 -2.60 -34.97 22.54
C ASN A 540 -3.30 -34.92 21.17
N LEU A 541 -2.73 -34.19 20.21
CA LEU A 541 -3.24 -34.09 18.84
C LEU A 541 -3.44 -35.48 18.22
N ASP A 542 -4.65 -35.73 17.71
CA ASP A 542 -4.97 -36.96 16.99
C ASP A 542 -4.62 -36.83 15.50
N TYR A 543 -3.35 -37.10 15.18
CA TYR A 543 -2.83 -37.02 13.82
C TYR A 543 -3.53 -37.98 12.84
N GLU A 544 -4.07 -39.10 13.32
CA GLU A 544 -4.77 -40.08 12.47
C GLU A 544 -6.15 -39.53 12.07
N ALA A 545 -6.89 -38.97 13.03
CA ALA A 545 -8.16 -38.29 12.76
C ALA A 545 -8.02 -37.08 11.81
N MET A 546 -6.84 -36.44 11.81
CA MET A 546 -6.52 -35.34 10.93
C MET A 546 -6.17 -35.73 9.49
N GLY A 547 -6.01 -37.03 9.22
CA GLY A 547 -5.63 -37.52 7.89
C GLY A 547 -4.34 -36.89 7.38
N ILE A 548 -3.39 -36.58 8.28
CA ILE A 548 -2.12 -35.95 7.90
C ILE A 548 -1.26 -36.97 7.17
N SER A 549 -0.77 -36.62 5.99
CA SER A 549 0.19 -37.44 5.25
C SER A 549 1.30 -36.58 4.66
N ILE A 550 2.50 -37.14 4.59
CA ILE A 550 3.66 -36.49 3.98
C ILE A 550 4.24 -37.44 2.94
N THR A 551 4.18 -37.06 1.66
CA THR A 551 4.58 -37.93 0.56
C THR A 551 5.57 -37.25 -0.38
N ALA A 552 6.45 -38.05 -0.98
CA ALA A 552 7.27 -37.60 -2.09
C ALA A 552 6.65 -38.09 -3.41
N ILE A 553 6.48 -37.16 -4.33
CA ILE A 553 6.01 -37.40 -5.69
C ILE A 553 7.25 -37.34 -6.58
N PRO A 554 7.62 -38.42 -7.28
CA PRO A 554 8.76 -38.39 -8.22
C PRO A 554 8.54 -37.31 -9.28
N ALA A 555 9.61 -36.67 -9.76
CA ALA A 555 9.53 -35.82 -10.94
C ALA A 555 8.90 -36.63 -12.10
N GLU A 556 7.96 -36.03 -12.83
CA GLU A 556 7.48 -36.62 -14.07
C GLU A 556 8.69 -36.85 -14.98
N GLY A 557 8.90 -38.10 -15.39
CA GLY A 557 10.03 -38.41 -16.26
C GLY A 557 9.83 -37.71 -17.59
N ASP A 558 10.84 -36.98 -18.05
CA ASP A 558 11.00 -36.67 -19.47
C ASP A 558 11.04 -38.01 -20.25
N GLU A 559 9.88 -38.48 -20.73
CA GLU A 559 9.80 -39.58 -21.70
C GLU A 559 10.24 -39.13 -23.10
#